data_AF-A0A093HFK7-F1
#
_entry.id   AF-A0A093HFK7-F1
#
_cell.length_a   1.000
_cell.length_b   1.000
_cell.length_c   1.000
_cell.angle_alpha   90.00
_cell.angle_beta   90.00
_cell.angle_gamma   90.00
#
_symmetry.space_group_name_H-M   'P 1'
#
loop_
_entity.id
_entity.type
_entity.pdbx_description
1 polymer ?
#
loop_
_entity_poly.entity_id
_entity_poly.type
_entity_poly.pdbx_seq_one_letter_code
_entity_poly.pdbx_strand_id
1 'polypeptide(L)'
;SLQITSVFDMEAVTFKKLVKGHAYSVTAFRDVNYRGQQEQLIRIRNPWGQVEWTGAWSDGSSEWDNIDPGDREELQLKMEDGEFWMSFRDFMREFSRLEICNLTPDALTKDELSRWHTQVFEGTWRRGSTAGGCRNHPATFWINPQFKIKLLEEDDDPGDDEVACSFLVALMQKHRRRERRVGGDMHTIGFAVYEGTPARPDAPCLGPAQPCQSHLDLAPQCSRKPFPPALASLWVNVPCPMLPAAPHKEADFVLRVFTEKQSDTALTTNLFFLACISPQEEITEDDIEDGFKNMQGVLLTLLLLQDMEISVFELRTILNRVIARHKDLKTDGFSLDSCRNMVNLMDKDGSARLGLVEFQILWNKIRSWLTIFRQHDLDKSGTMSSYEMRMALESAGFKLNNKLHQVVVARYADADMGVDFDNFVCCLVKLEAMFRFFRSMDPEGTGTAVMNLA
;
A
#
# COMPACT_ATOMS: atom_id res chain seq x y z
N SER A 1 -21.08 19.06 12.36
CA SER A 1 -22.33 18.26 12.28
C SER A 1 -22.76 17.84 13.67
N LEU A 2 -24.04 17.48 13.85
CA LEU A 2 -24.58 16.94 15.10
C LEU A 2 -24.50 15.40 15.10
N GLN A 3 -24.19 14.82 16.27
CA GLN A 3 -24.06 13.38 16.44
C GLN A 3 -25.40 12.66 16.24
N ILE A 4 -25.36 11.53 15.52
CA ILE A 4 -26.49 10.60 15.39
C ILE A 4 -26.27 9.40 16.32
N THR A 5 -27.35 8.93 16.95
CA THR A 5 -27.33 7.73 17.81
C THR A 5 -27.80 6.48 17.07
N SER A 6 -28.51 6.66 15.95
CA SER A 6 -28.99 5.60 15.08
C SER A 6 -29.08 6.07 13.62
N VAL A 7 -29.11 5.15 12.66
CA VAL A 7 -29.30 5.45 11.23
C VAL A 7 -30.66 6.12 10.97
N PHE A 8 -31.66 5.82 11.81
CA PHE A 8 -32.99 6.47 11.76
C PHE A 8 -32.97 7.93 12.23
N ASP A 9 -31.91 8.39 12.89
CA ASP A 9 -31.75 9.80 13.29
C ASP A 9 -31.11 10.66 12.19
N MET A 10 -30.75 10.07 11.05
CA MET A 10 -30.20 10.79 9.92
C MET A 10 -31.25 11.77 9.37
N GLU A 11 -30.86 13.04 9.27
CA GLU A 11 -31.73 14.15 8.86
C GLU A 11 -32.93 14.44 9.79
N ALA A 12 -32.93 13.89 11.01
CA ALA A 12 -33.95 14.20 12.00
C ALA A 12 -33.81 15.64 12.52
N VAL A 13 -34.90 16.39 12.52
CA VAL A 13 -34.96 17.77 13.00
C VAL A 13 -35.21 17.80 14.52
N THR A 14 -34.36 18.49 15.27
CA THR A 14 -34.53 18.69 16.72
C THR A 14 -35.63 19.69 17.03
N PHE A 15 -36.04 19.77 18.30
CA PHE A 15 -37.00 20.77 18.76
C PHE A 15 -36.52 22.22 18.56
N LYS A 16 -35.20 22.46 18.50
CA LYS A 16 -34.59 23.77 18.19
C LYS A 16 -34.35 23.98 16.69
N LYS A 17 -34.99 23.16 15.84
CA LYS A 17 -34.86 23.17 14.38
C LYS A 17 -33.44 22.94 13.85
N LEU A 18 -32.60 22.20 14.57
CA LEU A 18 -31.31 21.71 14.06
C LEU A 18 -31.48 20.30 13.48
N VAL A 19 -31.01 20.06 12.28
CA VAL A 19 -30.99 18.77 11.59
C VAL A 19 -29.77 17.92 12.02
N LYS A 20 -29.99 16.69 12.48
CA LYS A 20 -28.94 15.73 12.86
C LYS A 20 -28.33 15.00 11.67
N GLY A 21 -27.07 14.59 11.78
CA GLY A 21 -26.36 13.86 10.70
C GLY A 21 -26.15 14.69 9.43
N HIS A 22 -26.37 16.00 9.51
CA HIS A 22 -26.33 16.95 8.40
C HIS A 22 -25.10 17.86 8.49
N ALA A 23 -24.62 18.32 7.33
CA ALA A 23 -23.50 19.25 7.24
C ALA A 23 -23.99 20.70 7.27
N TYR A 24 -23.36 21.51 8.10
CA TYR A 24 -23.58 22.96 8.18
C TYR A 24 -22.29 23.68 7.83
N SER A 25 -22.40 24.90 7.31
CA SER A 25 -21.25 25.77 7.06
C SER A 25 -21.14 26.80 8.18
N VAL A 26 -19.94 27.01 8.72
CA VAL A 26 -19.65 28.17 9.58
C VAL A 26 -19.23 29.31 8.66
N THR A 27 -19.92 30.46 8.73
CA THR A 27 -19.73 31.58 7.78
C THR A 27 -19.17 32.84 8.44
N ALA A 28 -19.26 32.98 9.75
CA ALA A 28 -18.65 34.09 10.49
C ALA A 28 -18.50 33.76 11.98
N PHE A 29 -17.61 34.50 12.64
CA PHE A 29 -17.44 34.53 14.09
C PHE A 29 -17.23 35.99 14.52
N ARG A 30 -17.97 36.46 15.52
CA ARG A 30 -17.95 37.85 15.98
C ARG A 30 -18.13 37.92 17.48
N ASP A 31 -17.43 38.86 18.10
CA ASP A 31 -17.66 39.22 19.49
C ASP A 31 -18.55 40.47 19.54
N VAL A 32 -19.61 40.44 20.33
CA VAL A 32 -20.54 41.56 20.51
C VAL A 32 -20.63 41.96 21.99
N ASN A 33 -20.91 43.22 22.27
CA ASN A 33 -21.21 43.66 23.62
C ASN A 33 -22.69 43.49 23.93
N TYR A 34 -23.03 42.46 24.70
CA TYR A 34 -24.38 42.19 25.17
C TYR A 34 -24.48 42.52 26.66
N ARG A 35 -25.26 43.57 26.98
CA ARG A 35 -25.49 44.03 28.38
C ARG A 35 -24.21 44.28 29.19
N GLY A 36 -23.18 44.83 28.54
CA GLY A 36 -21.89 45.13 29.18
C GLY A 36 -20.94 43.93 29.31
N GLN A 37 -21.28 42.79 28.72
CA GLN A 37 -20.43 41.61 28.65
C GLN A 37 -20.13 41.26 27.19
N GLN A 38 -18.91 40.80 26.94
CA GLN A 38 -18.52 40.31 25.63
C GLN A 38 -19.12 38.92 25.40
N GLU A 39 -19.99 38.80 24.41
CA GLU A 39 -20.62 37.54 24.00
C GLU A 39 -20.04 37.12 22.64
N GLN A 40 -19.64 35.85 22.53
CA GLN A 40 -19.07 35.32 21.30
C GLN A 40 -20.16 34.66 20.46
N LEU A 41 -20.39 35.16 19.27
CA LEU A 41 -21.39 34.67 18.34
C LEU A 41 -20.74 33.97 17.15
N ILE A 42 -21.36 32.88 16.74
CA ILE A 42 -20.97 32.12 15.55
C ILE A 42 -22.14 32.06 14.58
N ARG A 43 -21.86 32.33 13.31
CA ARG A 43 -22.86 32.28 12.24
C ARG A 43 -22.77 30.97 11.50
N ILE A 44 -23.90 30.31 11.38
CA ILE A 44 -24.02 28.97 10.82
C ILE A 44 -25.07 28.99 9.72
N ARG A 45 -24.79 28.29 8.63
CA ARG A 45 -25.71 28.16 7.50
C ARG A 45 -26.10 26.72 7.26
N ASN A 46 -27.41 26.48 7.20
CA ASN A 46 -28.02 25.25 6.71
C ASN A 46 -28.01 25.26 5.17
N PRO A 47 -27.33 24.31 4.50
CA PRO A 47 -27.29 24.23 3.04
C PRO A 47 -28.66 24.02 2.36
N TRP A 48 -29.69 23.60 3.10
CA TRP A 48 -31.05 23.50 2.57
C TRP A 48 -31.67 24.87 2.27
N GLY A 49 -31.10 25.96 2.80
CA GLY A 49 -31.61 27.31 2.59
C GLY A 49 -32.90 27.62 3.36
N GLN A 50 -33.25 26.78 4.34
CA GLN A 50 -34.46 26.85 5.14
C GLN A 50 -34.24 26.06 6.44
N VAL A 51 -35.13 26.24 7.42
CA VAL A 51 -35.07 25.57 8.73
C VAL A 51 -33.87 26.07 9.55
N GLU A 52 -34.15 27.10 10.35
CA GLU A 52 -33.18 27.85 11.14
C GLU A 52 -33.34 27.64 12.64
N TRP A 53 -32.25 27.88 13.35
CA TRP A 53 -32.19 27.86 14.81
C TRP A 53 -33.26 28.74 15.46
N THR A 54 -33.93 28.21 16.49
CA THR A 54 -34.97 28.94 17.23
C THR A 54 -34.57 29.31 18.67
N GLY A 55 -33.30 29.18 19.02
CA GLY A 55 -32.80 29.57 20.35
C GLY A 55 -32.33 31.01 20.40
N ALA A 56 -31.51 31.32 21.41
CA ALA A 56 -30.91 32.64 21.57
C ALA A 56 -30.11 33.03 20.32
N TRP A 57 -30.22 34.31 19.93
CA TRP A 57 -29.59 34.90 18.73
C TRP A 57 -30.15 34.44 17.38
N SER A 58 -31.26 33.69 17.38
CA SER A 58 -32.06 33.49 16.15
C SER A 58 -32.55 34.82 15.56
N ASP A 59 -32.98 34.82 14.31
CA ASP A 59 -33.42 36.03 13.59
C ASP A 59 -34.52 36.83 14.32
N GLY A 60 -35.40 36.13 15.02
CA GLY A 60 -36.49 36.72 15.82
C GLY A 60 -36.19 36.93 17.30
N SER A 61 -34.95 36.66 17.75
CA SER A 61 -34.57 36.68 19.17
C SER A 61 -34.58 38.10 19.75
N SER A 62 -35.03 38.23 21.02
CA SER A 62 -35.03 39.52 21.75
C SER A 62 -33.63 39.99 22.19
N GLU A 63 -32.65 39.10 22.12
CA GLU A 63 -31.25 39.32 22.50
C GLU A 63 -30.64 40.43 21.64
N TRP A 64 -31.05 40.51 20.37
CA TRP A 64 -30.68 41.58 19.43
C TRP A 64 -31.13 42.98 19.87
N ASP A 65 -32.12 43.11 20.75
CA ASP A 65 -32.58 44.41 21.25
C ASP A 65 -31.63 45.01 22.31
N ASN A 66 -30.65 44.25 22.79
CA ASN A 66 -29.75 44.64 23.88
C ASN A 66 -28.27 44.74 23.44
N ILE A 67 -28.01 44.81 22.14
CA ILE A 67 -26.69 45.10 21.59
C ILE A 67 -26.66 46.49 20.95
N ASP A 68 -25.48 46.94 20.53
CA ASP A 68 -25.33 48.20 19.82
C ASP A 68 -26.18 48.20 18.52
N PRO A 69 -26.92 49.29 18.21
CA PRO A 69 -27.72 49.37 16.99
C PRO A 69 -26.92 49.19 15.70
N GLY A 70 -25.65 49.61 15.66
CA GLY A 70 -24.78 49.42 14.50
C GLY A 70 -24.43 47.94 14.29
N ASP A 71 -24.03 47.26 15.36
CA ASP A 71 -23.78 45.80 15.34
C ASP A 71 -25.06 45.03 14.96
N ARG A 72 -26.22 45.49 15.42
CA ARG A 72 -27.52 44.90 15.07
C ARG A 72 -27.82 45.01 13.59
N GLU A 73 -27.64 46.18 12.97
CA GLU A 73 -27.88 46.37 11.54
C GLU A 73 -26.91 45.55 10.68
N GLU A 74 -25.66 45.36 11.11
CA GLU A 74 -24.67 44.53 10.39
C GLU A 74 -24.97 43.03 10.53
N LEU A 75 -25.32 42.57 11.73
CA LEU A 75 -25.37 41.14 12.06
C LEU A 75 -26.77 40.53 11.96
N GLN A 76 -27.84 41.29 12.25
CA GLN A 76 -29.22 40.78 12.26
C GLN A 76 -29.88 40.93 10.87
N LEU A 77 -29.57 40.01 9.98
CA LEU A 77 -30.26 39.88 8.69
C LEU A 77 -31.45 38.93 8.86
N LYS A 78 -32.67 39.46 8.91
CA LYS A 78 -33.89 38.64 9.00
C LYS A 78 -34.23 38.07 7.63
N MET A 79 -33.74 36.87 7.32
CA MET A 79 -33.95 36.23 6.04
C MET A 79 -34.08 34.72 6.24
N GLU A 80 -35.14 34.10 5.71
CA GLU A 80 -35.24 32.63 5.67
C GLU A 80 -34.36 32.09 4.53
N ASP A 81 -33.06 32.07 4.77
CA ASP A 81 -32.02 31.57 3.84
C ASP A 81 -31.17 30.44 4.45
N GLY A 82 -31.59 29.96 5.61
CA GLY A 82 -30.94 28.90 6.38
C GLY A 82 -29.75 29.40 7.21
N GLU A 83 -29.38 30.69 7.15
CA GLU A 83 -28.32 31.27 7.96
C GLU A 83 -28.87 31.80 9.29
N PHE A 84 -28.16 31.54 10.38
CA PHE A 84 -28.55 32.02 11.70
C PHE A 84 -27.31 32.23 12.58
N TRP A 85 -27.45 33.12 13.55
CA TRP A 85 -26.49 33.25 14.64
C TRP A 85 -26.90 32.40 15.84
N MET A 86 -25.89 31.96 16.58
CA MET A 86 -26.06 31.39 17.91
C MET A 86 -24.86 31.74 18.79
N SER A 87 -25.02 31.61 20.11
CA SER A 87 -23.88 31.75 21.01
C SER A 87 -22.86 30.64 20.74
N PHE A 88 -21.58 30.95 20.86
CA PHE A 88 -20.53 29.93 20.74
C PHE A 88 -20.67 28.82 21.80
N ARG A 89 -21.25 29.16 22.96
CA ARG A 89 -21.58 28.20 24.02
C ARG A 89 -22.65 27.20 23.58
N ASP A 90 -23.71 27.66 22.90
CA ASP A 90 -24.72 26.77 22.34
C ASP A 90 -24.14 25.93 21.19
N PHE A 91 -23.28 26.51 20.35
CA PHE A 91 -22.57 25.76 19.32
C PHE A 91 -21.79 24.58 19.91
N MET A 92 -20.99 24.81 20.97
CA MET A 92 -20.24 23.74 21.64
C MET A 92 -21.15 22.68 22.31
N ARG A 93 -22.38 23.03 22.69
CA ARG A 93 -23.34 22.09 23.28
C ARG A 93 -24.07 21.25 22.23
N GLU A 94 -24.47 21.86 21.12
CA GLU A 94 -25.31 21.22 20.12
C GLU A 94 -24.48 20.49 19.05
N PHE A 95 -23.33 21.04 18.65
CA PHE A 95 -22.48 20.47 17.60
C PHE A 95 -21.36 19.61 18.19
N SER A 96 -21.16 18.43 17.61
CA SER A 96 -20.17 17.45 18.10
C SER A 96 -18.88 17.44 17.29
N ARG A 97 -18.89 18.00 16.08
CA ARG A 97 -17.75 17.94 15.15
C ARG A 97 -17.65 19.22 14.31
N LEU A 98 -16.47 19.82 14.36
CA LEU A 98 -16.04 20.92 13.49
C LEU A 98 -14.99 20.37 12.51
N GLU A 99 -15.18 20.60 11.22
CA GLU A 99 -14.23 20.24 10.18
C GLU A 99 -13.72 21.51 9.52
N ILE A 100 -12.40 21.70 9.51
CA ILE A 100 -11.75 22.84 8.87
C ILE A 100 -10.79 22.28 7.81
N CYS A 101 -10.90 22.78 6.59
CA CYS A 101 -10.02 22.41 5.49
C CYS A 101 -9.19 23.64 5.12
N ASN A 102 -7.93 23.66 5.55
CA ASN A 102 -7.00 24.72 5.19
C ASN A 102 -6.48 24.50 3.77
N LEU A 103 -6.22 25.62 3.06
CA LEU A 103 -5.56 25.60 1.76
C LEU A 103 -4.07 25.30 1.88
N THR A 104 -3.47 25.63 3.04
CA THR A 104 -2.09 25.33 3.37
C THR A 104 -2.00 24.32 4.52
N PRO A 105 -0.90 23.56 4.63
CA PRO A 105 -0.66 22.65 5.75
C PRO A 105 -0.42 23.33 7.11
N ASP A 106 -0.43 24.67 7.15
CA ASP A 106 -0.22 25.44 8.38
C ASP A 106 -1.29 25.14 9.42
N ALA A 107 -0.84 25.04 10.67
CA ALA A 107 -1.75 25.00 11.81
C ALA A 107 -2.39 26.38 11.99
N LEU A 108 -3.69 26.43 12.27
CA LEU A 108 -4.45 27.68 12.50
C LEU A 108 -3.94 28.50 13.70
N THR A 109 -3.00 27.96 14.47
CA THR A 109 -2.39 28.60 15.64
C THR A 109 -1.17 29.45 15.31
N LYS A 110 -0.61 29.36 14.09
CA LYS A 110 0.52 30.19 13.66
C LYS A 110 0.00 31.38 12.85
N ASP A 111 0.39 32.59 13.24
CA ASP A 111 0.04 33.84 12.54
C ASP A 111 0.86 34.02 11.24
N GLU A 112 1.95 33.26 11.09
CA GLU A 112 2.82 33.29 9.92
C GLU A 112 2.53 32.10 8.98
N LEU A 113 2.60 32.36 7.67
CA LEU A 113 2.45 31.34 6.63
C LEU A 113 3.80 30.66 6.38
N SER A 114 3.93 29.37 6.72
CA SER A 114 5.12 28.60 6.37
C SER A 114 5.08 28.16 4.89
N ARG A 115 6.26 28.01 4.29
CA ARG A 115 6.38 27.47 2.93
C ARG A 115 6.53 25.96 3.00
N TRP A 116 5.50 25.22 2.57
CA TRP A 116 5.54 23.76 2.61
C TRP A 116 6.03 23.15 1.30
N HIS A 117 7.00 22.25 1.39
CA HIS A 117 7.32 21.32 0.32
C HIS A 117 6.33 20.15 0.34
N THR A 118 5.77 19.79 -0.83
CA THR A 118 4.74 18.74 -0.95
C THR A 118 5.23 17.62 -1.85
N GLN A 119 5.12 16.39 -1.37
CA GLN A 119 5.35 15.19 -2.15
C GLN A 119 4.10 14.32 -2.16
N VAL A 120 3.74 13.81 -3.34
CA VAL A 120 2.53 13.02 -3.56
C VAL A 120 2.92 11.66 -4.10
N PHE A 121 2.43 10.61 -3.44
CA PHE A 121 2.65 9.24 -3.86
C PHE A 121 1.32 8.53 -4.07
N GLU A 122 1.23 7.78 -5.15
CA GLU A 122 0.12 6.87 -5.40
C GLU A 122 0.53 5.44 -5.05
N GLY A 123 -0.38 4.69 -4.44
CA GLY A 123 -0.14 3.30 -4.08
C GLY A 123 -1.40 2.46 -4.14
N THR A 124 -1.22 1.14 -4.05
CA THR A 124 -2.32 0.17 -4.14
C THR A 124 -2.13 -0.95 -3.12
N TRP A 125 -3.23 -1.31 -2.46
CA TRP A 125 -3.36 -2.57 -1.75
C TRP A 125 -4.03 -3.57 -2.70
N ARG A 126 -3.35 -4.69 -2.97
CA ARG A 126 -3.85 -5.80 -3.78
C ARG A 126 -3.89 -7.06 -2.96
N ARG A 127 -4.96 -7.84 -3.14
CA ARG A 127 -5.17 -9.10 -2.45
C ARG A 127 -3.97 -10.02 -2.70
N GLY A 128 -3.41 -10.54 -1.61
CA GLY A 128 -2.25 -11.43 -1.66
C GLY A 128 -1.05 -10.80 -2.34
N SER A 129 -0.73 -9.53 -2.07
CA SER A 129 0.56 -8.99 -2.47
C SER A 129 0.93 -7.85 -1.55
N THR A 130 0.17 -6.75 -1.62
CA THR A 130 0.44 -5.54 -0.83
C THR A 130 -0.64 -5.25 0.21
N ALA A 131 -1.75 -5.98 0.22
CA ALA A 131 -2.82 -5.85 1.21
C ALA A 131 -2.49 -6.58 2.53
N GLY A 132 -1.44 -6.11 3.22
CA GLY A 132 -0.88 -6.73 4.42
C GLY A 132 -1.69 -6.52 5.72
N GLY A 133 -2.69 -5.65 5.67
CA GLY A 133 -3.49 -5.29 6.84
C GLY A 133 -2.73 -4.41 7.83
N CYS A 134 -3.27 -4.31 9.05
CA CYS A 134 -2.74 -3.48 10.13
C CYS A 134 -1.72 -4.19 11.02
N ARG A 135 -1.19 -3.47 12.01
CA ARG A 135 -0.19 -3.99 12.97
C ARG A 135 -0.65 -5.23 13.74
N ASN A 136 -1.95 -5.46 13.88
CA ASN A 136 -2.51 -6.65 14.52
C ASN A 136 -2.30 -7.93 13.69
N HIS A 137 -1.84 -7.82 12.43
CA HIS A 137 -1.49 -8.93 11.55
C HIS A 137 0.02 -8.91 11.24
N PRO A 138 0.90 -9.19 12.21
CA PRO A 138 2.34 -9.01 12.06
C PRO A 138 2.95 -9.86 10.93
N ALA A 139 2.38 -11.03 10.64
CA ALA A 139 2.82 -11.92 9.56
C ALA A 139 2.75 -11.25 8.18
N THR A 140 1.77 -10.38 7.96
CA THR A 140 1.50 -9.75 6.66
C THR A 140 1.74 -8.25 6.66
N PHE A 141 1.77 -7.58 7.82
CA PHE A 141 1.86 -6.13 7.94
C PHE A 141 3.05 -5.49 7.19
N TRP A 142 4.18 -6.17 7.12
CA TRP A 142 5.39 -5.67 6.49
C TRP A 142 5.31 -5.62 4.95
N ILE A 143 4.37 -6.34 4.32
CA ILE A 143 4.20 -6.37 2.84
C ILE A 143 3.45 -5.14 2.29
N ASN A 144 2.85 -4.34 3.17
CA ASN A 144 2.20 -3.09 2.77
C ASN A 144 3.22 -2.13 2.13
N PRO A 145 2.78 -1.20 1.27
CA PRO A 145 3.68 -0.20 0.69
C PRO A 145 4.36 0.65 1.77
N GLN A 146 5.68 0.80 1.64
CA GLN A 146 6.53 1.55 2.58
C GLN A 146 7.19 2.73 1.87
N PHE A 147 7.24 3.86 2.55
CA PHE A 147 7.79 5.14 2.07
C PHE A 147 8.86 5.61 3.06
N LYS A 148 9.99 6.11 2.55
CA LYS A 148 11.04 6.68 3.39
C LYS A 148 11.04 8.19 3.24
N ILE A 149 10.90 8.89 4.35
CA ILE A 149 10.97 10.36 4.44
C ILE A 149 12.31 10.68 5.10
N LYS A 150 13.18 11.45 4.43
CA LYS A 150 14.38 12.02 5.05
C LYS A 150 14.15 13.49 5.34
N LEU A 151 14.18 13.84 6.62
CA LEU A 151 14.13 15.23 7.07
C LEU A 151 15.58 15.69 7.23
N LEU A 152 15.97 16.73 6.49
CA LEU A 152 17.37 17.15 6.36
C LEU A 152 17.69 18.43 7.12
N GLU A 153 16.69 19.28 7.32
CA GLU A 153 16.84 20.63 7.88
C GLU A 153 15.80 20.84 8.99
N GLU A 154 16.23 21.55 10.03
CA GLU A 154 15.42 21.98 11.19
C GLU A 154 14.46 23.11 10.78
N ASP A 155 13.33 23.24 11.48
CA ASP A 155 12.37 24.32 11.24
C ASP A 155 12.95 25.68 11.67
N ASP A 156 12.67 26.76 10.92
CA ASP A 156 13.09 28.13 11.30
C ASP A 156 12.07 28.76 12.26
N ASP A 157 11.85 28.20 13.45
CA ASP A 157 10.95 28.80 14.45
C ASP A 157 11.74 29.42 15.61
N PRO A 158 11.92 30.76 15.65
CA PRO A 158 12.68 31.43 16.70
C PRO A 158 11.97 31.42 18.06
N GLY A 159 10.71 30.96 18.14
CA GLY A 159 9.92 30.86 19.36
C GLY A 159 9.83 29.46 19.98
N ASP A 160 10.43 28.45 19.35
CA ASP A 160 10.45 27.07 19.85
C ASP A 160 11.85 26.73 20.43
N ASP A 161 11.88 26.30 21.69
CA ASP A 161 13.13 25.86 22.34
C ASP A 161 13.54 24.44 21.87
N GLU A 162 12.64 23.71 21.21
CA GLU A 162 12.90 22.37 20.68
C GLU A 162 13.39 22.42 19.22
N VAL A 163 14.62 21.94 19.01
CA VAL A 163 15.18 21.74 17.68
C VAL A 163 14.49 20.55 17.01
N ALA A 164 13.52 20.82 16.13
CA ALA A 164 12.72 19.79 15.49
C ALA A 164 12.43 20.07 14.00
N CYS A 165 12.11 19.00 13.28
CA CYS A 165 11.58 19.05 11.92
C CYS A 165 10.07 18.78 11.94
N SER A 166 9.27 19.66 11.33
CA SER A 166 7.82 19.50 11.16
C SER A 166 7.50 18.84 9.83
N PHE A 167 6.68 17.79 9.89
CA PHE A 167 6.03 17.22 8.71
C PHE A 167 4.59 16.84 8.97
N LEU A 168 3.82 16.72 7.89
CA LEU A 168 2.43 16.32 7.86
C LEU A 168 2.25 15.15 6.88
N VAL A 169 1.59 14.09 7.32
CA VAL A 169 1.22 12.96 6.45
C VAL A 169 -0.29 12.90 6.30
N ALA A 170 -0.77 12.85 5.06
CA ALA A 170 -2.18 12.71 4.73
C ALA A 170 -2.40 11.51 3.81
N LEU A 171 -3.17 10.53 4.29
CA LEU A 171 -3.54 9.34 3.55
C LEU A 171 -5.01 9.42 3.08
N MET A 172 -5.26 9.13 1.81
CA MET A 172 -6.60 9.15 1.21
C MET A 172 -6.84 7.91 0.35
N GLN A 173 -8.03 7.31 0.46
CA GLN A 173 -8.47 6.23 -0.43
C GLN A 173 -9.14 6.77 -1.69
N LYS A 174 -8.82 6.19 -2.85
CA LYS A 174 -9.37 6.59 -4.16
C LYS A 174 -10.66 5.82 -4.49
N HIS A 175 -11.46 6.38 -5.39
CA HIS A 175 -12.59 5.73 -6.09
C HIS A 175 -13.74 5.14 -5.26
N ARG A 176 -13.77 5.28 -3.92
CA ARG A 176 -14.80 4.66 -3.06
C ARG A 176 -16.24 5.05 -3.36
N ARG A 177 -16.49 6.29 -3.80
CA ARG A 177 -17.85 6.71 -4.20
C ARG A 177 -18.39 5.90 -5.38
N ARG A 178 -17.53 5.39 -6.26
CA ARG A 178 -17.90 4.50 -7.38
C ARG A 178 -18.32 3.12 -6.87
N GLU A 179 -17.65 2.60 -5.85
CA GLU A 179 -17.89 1.27 -5.29
C GLU A 179 -19.19 1.18 -4.49
N ARG A 180 -19.74 2.31 -4.01
CA ARG A 180 -21.06 2.35 -3.35
C ARG A 180 -22.18 1.75 -4.19
N ARG A 181 -22.10 1.82 -5.52
CA ARG A 181 -23.09 1.22 -6.43
C ARG A 181 -23.14 -0.31 -6.35
N VAL A 182 -22.06 -0.92 -5.86
CA VAL A 182 -21.89 -2.37 -5.75
C VAL A 182 -21.88 -2.81 -4.28
N GLY A 183 -22.35 -1.94 -3.37
CA GLY A 183 -22.39 -2.19 -1.92
C GLY A 183 -21.05 -1.98 -1.19
N GLY A 184 -20.03 -1.43 -1.84
CA GLY A 184 -18.76 -1.09 -1.19
C GLY A 184 -18.84 0.22 -0.41
N ASP A 185 -18.15 0.30 0.74
CA ASP A 185 -18.02 1.53 1.53
C ASP A 185 -16.55 1.89 1.82
N MET A 186 -16.34 3.08 2.37
CA MET A 186 -15.05 3.58 2.84
C MET A 186 -14.41 2.54 3.78
N HIS A 187 -13.13 2.24 3.54
CA HIS A 187 -12.39 1.41 4.49
C HIS A 187 -11.75 2.27 5.58
N THR A 188 -11.57 1.70 6.77
CA THR A 188 -10.91 2.29 7.95
C THR A 188 -9.39 2.42 7.76
N ILE A 189 -8.92 3.38 6.97
CA ILE A 189 -7.49 3.55 6.65
C ILE A 189 -6.69 4.19 7.81
N GLY A 190 -5.38 3.97 7.84
CA GLY A 190 -4.46 4.61 8.78
C GLY A 190 -3.01 4.39 8.34
N PHE A 191 -2.07 5.01 9.04
CA PHE A 191 -0.64 4.79 8.79
C PHE A 191 0.17 4.65 10.08
N ALA A 192 1.37 4.07 9.96
CA ALA A 192 2.31 3.94 11.05
C ALA A 192 3.67 4.52 10.62
N VAL A 193 4.21 5.41 11.45
CA VAL A 193 5.54 5.99 11.26
C VAL A 193 6.52 5.31 12.20
N TYR A 194 7.69 4.96 11.66
CA TYR A 194 8.78 4.30 12.36
C TYR A 194 10.07 5.08 12.17
N GLU A 195 10.86 5.18 13.23
CA GLU A 195 12.21 5.73 13.14
C GLU A 195 13.18 4.70 12.52
N GLY A 196 14.02 5.14 11.60
CA GLY A 196 15.09 4.34 11.02
C GLY A 196 16.18 4.03 12.05
N THR A 197 16.72 2.82 12.02
CA THR A 197 17.82 2.45 12.91
C THR A 197 19.16 2.98 12.37
N PRO A 198 20.02 3.60 13.20
CA PRO A 198 21.34 4.06 12.78
C PRO A 198 22.24 2.94 12.24
N ALA A 199 21.95 1.68 12.60
CA ALA A 199 22.69 0.50 12.16
C ALA A 199 22.43 0.11 10.69
N ARG A 200 21.31 0.54 10.09
CA ARG A 200 20.99 0.32 8.66
C ARG A 200 20.26 1.55 8.08
N PRO A 201 20.96 2.68 7.91
CA PRO A 201 20.35 3.88 7.36
C PRO A 201 19.83 3.66 5.92
N ASP A 202 20.44 2.75 5.17
CA ASP A 202 20.12 2.46 3.77
C ASP A 202 19.35 1.14 3.55
N ALA A 203 18.71 0.59 4.60
CA ALA A 203 17.80 -0.54 4.40
C ALA A 203 16.75 -0.17 3.33
N PRO A 204 16.43 -1.04 2.35
CA PRO A 204 15.42 -0.75 1.33
C PRO A 204 13.99 -1.02 1.80
N CYS A 205 13.79 -1.72 2.92
CA CYS A 205 12.47 -1.93 3.53
C CYS A 205 12.62 -2.36 5.00
N LEU A 206 11.57 -2.12 5.79
CA LEU A 206 11.38 -2.72 7.10
C LEU A 206 10.99 -4.19 6.92
N GLY A 207 11.81 -5.09 7.46
CA GLY A 207 11.54 -6.53 7.48
C GLY A 207 10.61 -6.94 8.64
N PRO A 208 10.21 -8.23 8.70
CA PRO A 208 9.26 -8.76 9.69
C PRO A 208 9.74 -8.66 11.16
N ALA A 209 11.03 -8.44 11.41
CA ALA A 209 11.65 -8.53 12.73
C ALA A 209 12.04 -7.18 13.37
N GLN A 210 11.54 -6.03 12.89
CA GLN A 210 11.92 -4.73 13.45
C GLN A 210 10.87 -4.17 14.44
N PRO A 211 11.17 -4.16 15.74
CA PRO A 211 10.38 -3.45 16.73
C PRO A 211 10.81 -1.97 16.74
N CYS A 212 10.20 -1.16 15.89
CA CYS A 212 10.33 0.29 16.00
C CYS A 212 9.11 0.87 16.74
N GLN A 213 9.34 1.91 17.55
CA GLN A 213 8.26 2.66 18.22
C GLN A 213 7.30 3.19 17.15
N SER A 214 6.05 2.76 17.22
CA SER A 214 5.02 3.15 16.25
C SER A 214 4.09 4.16 16.88
N HIS A 215 3.84 5.25 16.16
CA HIS A 215 2.68 6.08 16.40
C HIS A 215 1.59 5.73 15.38
N LEU A 216 0.40 5.44 15.87
CA LEU A 216 -0.74 4.99 15.07
C LEU A 216 -1.71 6.16 14.94
N ASP A 217 -1.79 6.73 13.74
CA ASP A 217 -2.76 7.78 13.44
C ASP A 217 -3.87 7.19 12.54
N LEU A 218 -5.13 7.36 12.95
CA LEU A 218 -6.29 6.87 12.22
C LEU A 218 -6.72 7.92 11.19
N ALA A 219 -6.64 7.60 9.89
CA ALA A 219 -7.02 8.53 8.84
C ALA A 219 -8.56 8.81 8.85
N PRO A 220 -9.03 10.02 8.45
CA PRO A 220 -8.31 11.05 7.73
C PRO A 220 -7.68 12.08 8.69
N GLN A 221 -7.01 11.64 9.75
CA GLN A 221 -6.18 12.51 10.56
C GLN A 221 -4.88 12.82 9.82
N CYS A 222 -4.69 14.12 9.60
CA CYS A 222 -3.38 14.73 9.44
C CYS A 222 -2.70 14.75 10.83
N SER A 223 -1.47 14.23 10.94
CA SER A 223 -0.66 14.39 12.15
C SER A 223 0.56 15.24 11.86
N ARG A 224 0.75 16.30 12.67
CA ARG A 224 1.97 17.12 12.72
C ARG A 224 2.79 16.63 13.90
N LYS A 225 4.09 16.37 13.70
CA LYS A 225 4.99 15.95 14.78
C LYS A 225 6.37 16.62 14.66
N PRO A 226 6.93 17.13 15.77
CA PRO A 226 8.33 17.51 15.86
C PRO A 226 9.21 16.25 15.99
N PHE A 227 10.31 16.19 15.24
CA PHE A 227 11.34 15.13 15.37
C PHE A 227 12.75 15.73 15.42
N PRO A 228 13.65 15.17 16.26
CA PRO A 228 15.02 15.68 16.36
C PRO A 228 15.84 15.40 15.08
N PRO A 229 16.72 16.34 14.67
CA PRO A 229 17.38 16.36 13.36
C PRO A 229 18.49 15.31 13.18
N ALA A 230 19.11 14.83 14.26
CA ALA A 230 20.37 14.07 14.18
C ALA A 230 20.26 12.65 13.56
N LEU A 231 19.06 12.12 13.26
CA LEU A 231 18.84 10.74 12.80
C LEU A 231 17.66 10.52 11.83
N ALA A 232 17.05 11.57 11.27
CA ALA A 232 15.68 11.52 10.73
C ALA A 232 15.51 10.86 9.33
N SER A 233 15.87 9.58 9.20
CA SER A 233 15.26 8.69 8.19
C SER A 233 14.01 8.06 8.81
N LEU A 234 12.83 8.56 8.45
CA LEU A 234 11.55 8.03 8.90
C LEU A 234 10.98 7.07 7.87
N TRP A 235 10.38 5.98 8.34
CA TRP A 235 9.70 4.99 7.53
C TRP A 235 8.20 5.09 7.78
N VAL A 236 7.43 5.43 6.75
CA VAL A 236 5.98 5.38 6.78
C VAL A 236 5.55 4.07 6.15
N ASN A 237 5.07 3.14 6.98
CA ASN A 237 4.33 2.00 6.49
C ASN A 237 2.86 2.40 6.42
N VAL A 238 2.21 2.18 5.28
CA VAL A 238 0.81 2.52 5.05
C VAL A 238 -0.04 1.24 5.08
N PRO A 239 -0.44 0.75 6.27
CA PRO A 239 -1.32 -0.39 6.41
C PRO A 239 -2.65 -0.24 5.70
N CYS A 240 -3.11 -1.36 5.16
CA CYS A 240 -4.50 -1.53 4.81
C CYS A 240 -5.40 -1.59 6.08
N PRO A 241 -6.59 -0.97 6.07
CA PRO A 241 -7.59 -0.88 7.12
C PRO A 241 -7.96 -2.06 8.03
N MET A 242 -8.48 -1.70 9.21
CA MET A 242 -8.80 -2.55 10.38
C MET A 242 -10.28 -2.89 10.62
N LEU A 243 -10.45 -4.12 11.14
CA LEU A 243 -11.46 -4.70 12.07
C LEU A 243 -12.97 -4.67 11.75
N PRO A 244 -13.68 -5.82 11.83
CA PRO A 244 -13.17 -7.17 12.10
C PRO A 244 -12.65 -7.83 10.80
N ALA A 245 -11.37 -8.21 10.86
CA ALA A 245 -10.60 -9.11 10.00
C ALA A 245 -11.10 -9.44 8.58
N ALA A 246 -10.36 -8.95 7.58
CA ALA A 246 -9.60 -9.87 6.72
C ALA A 246 -8.45 -9.11 6.05
N PRO A 247 -7.21 -9.64 6.01
CA PRO A 247 -6.26 -9.26 4.96
C PRO A 247 -6.93 -9.40 3.57
N HIS A 248 -6.26 -8.93 2.52
CA HIS A 248 -6.75 -9.10 1.14
C HIS A 248 -7.85 -8.14 0.65
N LYS A 249 -8.08 -7.00 1.31
CA LYS A 249 -8.93 -5.93 0.77
C LYS A 249 -8.18 -5.08 -0.23
N GLU A 250 -8.82 -4.80 -1.36
CA GLU A 250 -8.23 -4.04 -2.44
C GLU A 250 -8.64 -2.57 -2.37
N ALA A 251 -7.66 -1.70 -2.56
CA ALA A 251 -7.90 -0.30 -2.79
C ALA A 251 -6.71 0.38 -3.43
N ASP A 252 -6.98 1.53 -4.03
CA ASP A 252 -5.95 2.48 -4.40
C ASP A 252 -5.96 3.63 -3.39
N PHE A 253 -4.79 4.20 -3.11
CA PHE A 253 -4.62 5.30 -2.18
C PHE A 253 -3.66 6.36 -2.71
N VAL A 254 -3.74 7.56 -2.10
CA VAL A 254 -2.80 8.65 -2.27
C VAL A 254 -2.23 9.00 -0.90
N LEU A 255 -0.92 9.01 -0.79
CA LEU A 255 -0.18 9.51 0.36
C LEU A 255 0.41 10.87 0.00
N ARG A 256 0.16 11.89 0.83
CA ARG A 256 0.78 13.21 0.69
C ARG A 256 1.64 13.48 1.92
N VAL A 257 2.87 13.91 1.67
CA VAL A 257 3.82 14.31 2.71
C VAL A 257 4.10 15.79 2.51
N PHE A 258 3.86 16.58 3.53
CA PHE A 258 4.20 17.99 3.57
C PHE A 258 5.34 18.18 4.57
N THR A 259 6.40 18.88 4.18
CA THR A 259 7.53 19.22 5.06
C THR A 259 7.78 20.72 5.01
N GLU A 260 8.08 21.32 6.16
CA GLU A 260 8.33 22.77 6.24
C GLU A 260 9.65 23.14 5.53
N LYS A 261 10.66 22.28 5.68
CA LYS A 261 11.91 22.35 4.92
C LYS A 261 11.99 21.32 3.80
N GLN A 262 12.98 21.48 2.93
CA GLN A 262 13.22 20.53 1.86
C GLN A 262 13.53 19.14 2.44
N SER A 263 12.86 18.12 1.91
CA SER A 263 13.00 16.73 2.34
C SER A 263 13.26 15.82 1.15
N ASP A 264 14.11 14.80 1.33
CA ASP A 264 14.30 13.74 0.34
C ASP A 264 13.35 12.58 0.70
N THR A 265 12.19 12.51 0.05
CA THR A 265 11.22 11.42 0.27
C THR A 265 11.23 10.50 -0.92
N ALA A 266 11.51 9.22 -0.69
CA ALA A 266 11.60 8.22 -1.73
C ALA A 266 10.70 7.02 -1.40
N LEU A 267 10.01 6.50 -2.43
CA LEU A 267 9.39 5.18 -2.34
C LEU A 267 10.50 4.13 -2.38
N THR A 268 10.80 3.55 -1.22
CA THR A 268 11.88 2.57 -1.07
C THR A 268 11.58 1.22 -1.70
N THR A 269 10.29 0.92 -1.93
CA THR A 269 9.83 -0.30 -2.63
C THR A 269 10.02 -0.28 -4.15
N ASN A 270 10.58 0.79 -4.72
CA ASN A 270 10.84 0.93 -6.17
C ASN A 270 12.30 0.70 -6.60
N LEU A 271 13.23 0.43 -5.67
CA LEU A 271 14.62 0.16 -6.05
C LEU A 271 14.71 -1.23 -6.68
N PHE A 272 14.90 -1.26 -8.00
CA PHE A 272 15.32 -2.46 -8.74
C PHE A 272 16.65 -2.92 -8.16
N PHE A 273 16.65 -4.00 -7.41
CA PHE A 273 17.89 -4.69 -7.10
C PHE A 273 18.01 -5.85 -8.08
N LEU A 274 19.17 -5.90 -8.75
CA LEU A 274 19.54 -6.87 -9.77
C LEU A 274 18.90 -8.25 -9.55
N ALA A 275 18.36 -8.83 -10.63
CA ALA A 275 18.34 -10.28 -10.71
C ALA A 275 19.80 -10.74 -10.66
N CYS A 276 20.24 -11.28 -9.52
CA CYS A 276 21.47 -12.04 -9.48
C CYS A 276 21.18 -13.38 -10.16
N ILE A 277 20.99 -13.35 -11.49
CA ILE A 277 21.07 -14.58 -12.27
C ILE A 277 22.51 -15.04 -12.07
N SER A 278 22.68 -16.09 -11.27
CA SER A 278 23.96 -16.76 -11.10
C SER A 278 24.55 -16.99 -12.49
N PRO A 279 25.85 -16.72 -12.72
CA PRO A 279 26.48 -17.13 -13.96
C PRO A 279 26.15 -18.61 -14.20
N GLN A 280 25.79 -18.96 -15.44
CA GLN A 280 25.49 -20.34 -15.79
C GLN A 280 26.69 -21.20 -15.36
N GLU A 281 26.46 -22.20 -14.53
CA GLU A 281 27.44 -23.26 -14.33
C GLU A 281 27.70 -23.88 -15.70
N GLU A 282 28.94 -23.81 -16.18
CA GLU A 282 29.39 -24.58 -17.34
C GLU A 282 29.42 -26.03 -16.90
N ILE A 283 28.33 -26.75 -17.16
CA ILE A 283 28.25 -28.20 -16.96
C ILE A 283 28.83 -28.85 -18.21
N THR A 284 29.89 -29.62 -18.05
CA THR A 284 30.51 -30.41 -19.11
C THR A 284 29.90 -31.82 -19.16
N GLU A 285 30.11 -32.56 -20.25
CA GLU A 285 29.63 -33.94 -20.36
C GLU A 285 30.21 -34.87 -19.28
N ASP A 286 31.36 -34.52 -18.69
CA ASP A 286 31.99 -35.29 -17.61
C ASP A 286 31.27 -35.10 -16.25
N ASP A 287 30.62 -33.96 -16.03
CA ASP A 287 29.88 -33.65 -14.79
C ASP A 287 28.53 -34.40 -14.68
N ILE A 288 28.11 -35.01 -15.79
CA ILE A 288 26.85 -35.75 -15.95
C ILE A 288 26.90 -37.08 -15.17
N GLU A 289 28.07 -37.71 -15.02
CA GLU A 289 28.20 -39.07 -14.44
C GLU A 289 27.75 -39.19 -12.97
N ASP A 290 27.86 -38.12 -12.16
CA ASP A 290 27.46 -38.15 -10.74
C ASP A 290 26.00 -37.72 -10.49
N GLY A 291 25.44 -36.86 -11.34
CA GLY A 291 24.03 -36.46 -11.27
C GLY A 291 23.06 -37.56 -11.71
N PHE A 292 23.50 -38.41 -12.64
CA PHE A 292 22.66 -39.39 -13.34
C PHE A 292 22.34 -40.66 -12.54
N LYS A 293 23.11 -40.96 -11.49
CA LYS A 293 22.91 -42.15 -10.63
C LYS A 293 21.54 -42.18 -9.95
N ASN A 294 20.92 -41.02 -9.71
CA ASN A 294 19.60 -40.91 -9.06
C ASN A 294 18.39 -40.94 -10.02
N MET A 295 18.59 -40.77 -11.34
CA MET A 295 17.53 -40.82 -12.37
C MET A 295 17.60 -42.06 -13.26
N GLN A 296 18.56 -42.94 -12.99
CA GLN A 296 18.97 -44.11 -13.79
C GLN A 296 17.82 -45.06 -14.16
N GLY A 297 16.69 -45.05 -13.45
CA GLY A 297 15.54 -45.91 -13.75
C GLY A 297 14.50 -45.32 -14.72
N VAL A 298 14.37 -43.99 -14.85
CA VAL A 298 13.28 -43.35 -15.63
C VAL A 298 13.81 -42.77 -16.93
N LEU A 299 14.97 -42.12 -16.87
CA LEU A 299 15.62 -41.52 -18.03
C LEU A 299 16.16 -42.62 -18.98
N LEU A 300 16.69 -43.70 -18.41
CA LEU A 300 17.19 -44.85 -19.17
C LEU A 300 16.07 -45.55 -19.96
N THR A 301 14.83 -45.62 -19.44
CA THR A 301 13.71 -46.24 -20.18
C THR A 301 13.21 -45.40 -21.34
N LEU A 302 13.39 -44.07 -21.30
CA LEU A 302 12.94 -43.14 -22.34
C LEU A 302 14.03 -42.88 -23.40
N LEU A 303 15.29 -42.72 -22.98
CA LEU A 303 16.44 -42.53 -23.88
C LEU A 303 16.79 -43.79 -24.70
N LEU A 304 16.33 -44.98 -24.28
CA LEU A 304 16.54 -46.22 -25.04
C LEU A 304 15.68 -46.31 -26.31
N LEU A 305 14.73 -45.39 -26.54
CA LEU A 305 13.70 -45.58 -27.58
C LEU A 305 13.80 -44.71 -28.83
N GLN A 306 14.37 -43.50 -28.83
CA GLN A 306 14.79 -42.76 -30.05
C GLN A 306 15.31 -41.37 -29.70
N ASP A 307 16.48 -41.03 -30.28
CA ASP A 307 17.17 -39.74 -30.25
C ASP A 307 17.56 -39.24 -28.84
N MET A 308 18.84 -38.90 -28.60
CA MET A 308 19.37 -38.47 -27.29
C MET A 308 18.89 -37.04 -26.88
N GLU A 309 17.66 -36.71 -27.22
CA GLU A 309 16.98 -35.44 -27.08
C GLU A 309 15.60 -35.66 -26.46
N ILE A 310 15.18 -34.74 -25.59
CA ILE A 310 13.91 -34.86 -24.86
C ILE A 310 12.93 -33.84 -25.43
N SER A 311 11.80 -34.32 -25.96
CA SER A 311 10.70 -33.46 -26.39
C SER A 311 9.92 -32.89 -25.22
N VAL A 312 9.12 -31.83 -25.47
CA VAL A 312 8.23 -31.23 -24.47
C VAL A 312 7.29 -32.25 -23.82
N PHE A 313 6.77 -33.22 -24.59
CA PHE A 313 5.84 -34.23 -24.09
C PHE A 313 6.52 -35.26 -23.18
N GLU A 314 7.75 -35.64 -23.54
CA GLU A 314 8.58 -36.53 -22.72
C GLU A 314 9.02 -35.83 -21.44
N LEU A 315 9.44 -34.56 -21.53
CA LEU A 315 9.79 -33.75 -20.38
C LEU A 315 8.64 -33.70 -19.37
N ARG A 316 7.41 -33.43 -19.83
CA ARG A 316 6.22 -33.47 -18.98
C ARG A 316 6.04 -34.82 -18.29
N THR A 317 6.19 -35.91 -19.04
CA THR A 317 6.03 -37.27 -18.52
C THR A 317 7.09 -37.60 -17.45
N ILE A 318 8.34 -37.23 -17.70
CA ILE A 318 9.47 -37.41 -16.78
C ILE A 318 9.22 -36.64 -15.48
N LEU A 319 8.97 -35.33 -15.60
CA LEU A 319 8.84 -34.46 -14.44
C LEU A 319 7.61 -34.84 -13.60
N ASN A 320 6.48 -35.16 -14.22
CA ASN A 320 5.26 -35.55 -13.49
C ASN A 320 5.40 -36.90 -12.80
N ARG A 321 6.16 -37.84 -13.37
CA ARG A 321 6.48 -39.10 -12.69
C ARG A 321 7.34 -38.86 -11.44
N VAL A 322 8.21 -37.85 -11.45
CA VAL A 322 8.99 -37.50 -10.25
C VAL A 322 8.15 -36.73 -9.23
N ILE A 323 7.39 -35.72 -9.67
CA ILE A 323 6.49 -34.96 -8.77
C ILE A 323 5.50 -35.87 -8.06
N ALA A 324 4.96 -36.89 -8.74
CA ALA A 324 4.01 -37.83 -8.13
C ALA A 324 4.59 -38.58 -6.90
N ARG A 325 5.93 -38.60 -6.72
CA ARG A 325 6.58 -39.17 -5.53
C ARG A 325 6.61 -38.20 -4.34
N HIS A 326 6.40 -36.90 -4.59
CA HIS A 326 6.42 -35.83 -3.61
C HIS A 326 5.00 -35.49 -3.15
N LYS A 327 4.48 -36.30 -2.21
CA LYS A 327 3.12 -36.15 -1.65
C LYS A 327 2.92 -34.88 -0.82
N ASP A 328 4.00 -34.20 -0.48
CA ASP A 328 4.03 -32.92 0.22
C ASP A 328 3.61 -31.75 -0.67
N LEU A 329 3.67 -31.91 -2.01
CA LEU A 329 3.28 -30.87 -2.95
C LEU A 329 1.80 -31.02 -3.34
N LYS A 330 1.05 -29.93 -3.28
CA LYS A 330 -0.34 -29.87 -3.77
C LYS A 330 -0.31 -29.27 -5.18
N THR A 331 -0.16 -30.13 -6.19
CA THR A 331 -0.11 -29.74 -7.60
C THR A 331 -0.66 -30.86 -8.49
N ASP A 332 -1.21 -30.49 -9.65
CA ASP A 332 -1.67 -31.43 -10.69
C ASP A 332 -0.49 -31.94 -11.57
N GLY A 333 0.74 -31.54 -11.22
CA GLY A 333 1.94 -31.74 -12.01
C GLY A 333 2.16 -30.63 -13.03
N PHE A 334 3.30 -30.67 -13.72
CA PHE A 334 3.63 -29.72 -14.75
C PHE A 334 2.67 -29.78 -15.93
N SER A 335 2.14 -28.61 -16.28
CA SER A 335 1.39 -28.38 -17.51
C SER A 335 2.29 -28.42 -18.75
N LEU A 336 1.69 -28.65 -19.93
CA LEU A 336 2.43 -28.59 -21.19
C LEU A 336 3.03 -27.20 -21.44
N ASP A 337 2.33 -26.14 -21.04
CA ASP A 337 2.82 -24.77 -21.24
C ASP A 337 4.02 -24.47 -20.35
N SER A 338 4.04 -24.94 -19.11
CA SER A 338 5.23 -24.86 -18.25
C SER A 338 6.42 -25.60 -18.87
N CYS A 339 6.22 -26.82 -19.36
CA CYS A 339 7.27 -27.56 -20.06
C CYS A 339 7.75 -26.84 -21.32
N ARG A 340 6.87 -26.24 -22.12
CA ARG A 340 7.27 -25.40 -23.27
C ARG A 340 8.14 -24.22 -22.85
N ASN A 341 7.77 -23.53 -21.77
CA ASN A 341 8.57 -22.40 -21.28
C ASN A 341 9.95 -22.88 -20.78
N MET A 342 10.02 -24.06 -20.15
CA MET A 342 11.29 -24.65 -19.72
C MET A 342 12.19 -24.98 -20.92
N VAL A 343 11.63 -25.59 -21.96
CA VAL A 343 12.37 -25.87 -23.20
C VAL A 343 12.87 -24.56 -23.81
N ASN A 344 12.00 -23.57 -24.00
CA ASN A 344 12.38 -22.27 -24.57
C ASN A 344 13.46 -21.52 -23.79
N LEU A 345 13.57 -21.74 -22.47
CA LEU A 345 14.62 -21.11 -21.65
C LEU A 345 15.99 -21.80 -21.83
N MET A 346 15.98 -23.10 -22.09
CA MET A 346 17.18 -23.94 -22.14
C MET A 346 17.69 -24.15 -23.56
N ASP A 347 16.79 -24.25 -24.54
CA ASP A 347 17.03 -24.50 -25.96
C ASP A 347 17.88 -23.36 -26.56
N LYS A 348 19.20 -23.58 -26.58
CA LYS A 348 20.16 -22.61 -27.14
C LYS A 348 20.39 -22.84 -28.63
N ASP A 349 20.16 -24.05 -29.11
CA ASP A 349 20.43 -24.47 -30.49
C ASP A 349 19.22 -24.34 -31.43
N GLY A 350 18.05 -24.03 -30.88
CA GLY A 350 16.80 -23.85 -31.62
C GLY A 350 16.17 -25.18 -32.05
N SER A 351 16.53 -26.29 -31.41
CA SER A 351 16.05 -27.64 -31.73
C SER A 351 14.58 -27.86 -31.35
N ALA A 352 14.02 -26.99 -30.50
CA ALA A 352 12.72 -27.17 -29.83
C ALA A 352 12.65 -28.45 -28.97
N ARG A 353 13.81 -29.01 -28.64
CA ARG A 353 14.02 -30.20 -27.81
C ARG A 353 15.11 -29.88 -26.78
N LEU A 354 15.39 -30.82 -25.87
CA LEU A 354 16.46 -30.66 -24.89
C LEU A 354 17.52 -31.74 -25.08
N GLY A 355 18.75 -31.32 -25.33
CA GLY A 355 19.90 -32.21 -25.20
C GLY A 355 20.15 -32.63 -23.75
N LEU A 356 21.01 -33.62 -23.54
CA LEU A 356 21.33 -34.12 -22.19
C LEU A 356 21.93 -33.06 -21.26
N VAL A 357 22.84 -32.23 -21.78
CA VAL A 357 23.46 -31.14 -21.02
C VAL A 357 22.42 -30.10 -20.60
N GLU A 358 21.57 -29.67 -21.53
CA GLU A 358 20.50 -28.70 -21.28
C GLU A 358 19.49 -29.22 -20.26
N PHE A 359 19.09 -30.49 -20.39
CA PHE A 359 18.22 -31.15 -19.44
C PHE A 359 18.85 -31.25 -18.04
N GLN A 360 20.14 -31.55 -17.95
CA GLN A 360 20.84 -31.62 -16.66
C GLN A 360 20.87 -30.25 -15.95
N ILE A 361 21.12 -29.17 -16.70
CA ILE A 361 21.05 -27.79 -16.17
C ILE A 361 19.63 -27.49 -15.67
N LEU A 362 18.62 -27.79 -16.47
CA LEU A 362 17.21 -27.61 -16.10
C LEU A 362 16.85 -28.41 -14.83
N TRP A 363 17.31 -29.65 -14.75
CA TRP A 363 17.05 -30.53 -13.61
C TRP A 363 17.65 -29.98 -12.31
N ASN A 364 18.89 -29.51 -12.35
CA ASN A 364 19.55 -28.88 -11.21
C ASN A 364 18.78 -27.63 -10.75
N LYS A 365 18.29 -26.81 -11.69
CA LYS A 365 17.42 -25.66 -11.39
C LYS A 365 16.12 -26.09 -10.71
N ILE A 366 15.40 -27.07 -11.26
CA ILE A 366 14.14 -27.57 -10.68
C ILE A 366 14.37 -28.12 -9.27
N ARG A 367 15.48 -28.82 -9.01
CA ARG A 367 15.84 -29.31 -7.67
C ARG A 367 16.14 -28.19 -6.68
N SER A 368 16.86 -27.16 -7.12
CA SER A 368 17.13 -25.96 -6.32
C SER A 368 15.83 -25.25 -5.98
N TRP A 369 14.97 -25.03 -6.98
CA TRP A 369 13.65 -24.40 -6.79
C TRP A 369 12.71 -25.22 -5.93
N LEU A 370 12.74 -26.56 -6.01
CA LEU A 370 12.00 -27.43 -5.09
C LEU A 370 12.48 -27.28 -3.64
N THR A 371 13.79 -27.10 -3.44
CA THR A 371 14.35 -26.86 -2.11
C THR A 371 13.90 -25.51 -1.57
N ILE A 372 13.94 -24.46 -2.39
CA ILE A 372 13.42 -23.12 -2.03
C ILE A 372 11.93 -23.20 -1.72
N PHE A 373 11.15 -23.91 -2.54
CA PHE A 373 9.71 -24.06 -2.34
C PHE A 373 9.40 -24.63 -0.95
N ARG A 374 10.07 -25.73 -0.58
CA ARG A 374 9.89 -26.38 0.73
C ARG A 374 10.38 -25.54 1.91
N GLN A 375 11.41 -24.72 1.71
CA GLN A 375 11.92 -23.86 2.77
C GLN A 375 10.95 -22.72 3.11
N HIS A 376 10.19 -22.26 2.11
CA HIS A 376 9.27 -21.13 2.26
C HIS A 376 7.80 -21.52 2.36
N ASP A 377 7.41 -22.78 2.14
CA ASP A 377 6.11 -23.34 2.52
C ASP A 377 6.05 -23.51 4.06
N LEU A 378 5.92 -22.38 4.77
CA LEU A 378 6.04 -22.31 6.22
C LEU A 378 4.84 -22.95 6.92
N ASP A 379 3.66 -22.83 6.30
CA ASP A 379 2.43 -23.43 6.79
C ASP A 379 2.27 -24.91 6.36
N LYS A 380 3.18 -25.42 5.52
CA LYS A 380 3.17 -26.78 4.98
C LYS A 380 1.87 -27.11 4.28
N SER A 381 1.28 -26.12 3.62
CA SER A 381 0.04 -26.30 2.85
C SER A 381 0.27 -27.06 1.54
N GLY A 382 1.53 -27.20 1.10
CA GLY A 382 1.90 -27.74 -0.20
C GLY A 382 1.70 -26.76 -1.35
N THR A 383 1.36 -25.50 -1.03
CA THR A 383 1.20 -24.36 -1.94
C THR A 383 1.89 -23.14 -1.32
N MET A 384 2.33 -22.19 -2.13
CA MET A 384 2.84 -20.93 -1.60
C MET A 384 1.76 -19.87 -1.56
N SER A 385 1.53 -19.29 -0.39
CA SER A 385 0.85 -18.02 -0.29
C SER A 385 1.68 -16.91 -0.98
N SER A 386 1.01 -15.82 -1.32
CA SER A 386 1.69 -14.63 -1.84
C SER A 386 2.85 -14.07 -1.01
N TYR A 387 2.79 -14.23 0.31
CA TYR A 387 3.83 -13.80 1.23
C TYR A 387 5.07 -14.69 1.09
N GLU A 388 4.86 -16.00 1.01
CA GLU A 388 5.92 -17.00 0.81
C GLU A 388 6.54 -16.86 -0.57
N MET A 389 5.71 -16.58 -1.60
CA MET A 389 6.16 -16.31 -2.96
C MET A 389 7.16 -15.16 -3.03
N ARG A 390 6.94 -14.08 -2.27
CA ARG A 390 7.87 -12.95 -2.21
C ARG A 390 9.24 -13.36 -1.67
N MET A 391 9.25 -14.07 -0.54
CA MET A 391 10.49 -14.56 0.10
C MET A 391 11.21 -15.60 -0.76
N ALA A 392 10.45 -16.47 -1.43
CA ALA A 392 10.96 -17.50 -2.31
C ALA A 392 11.62 -16.91 -3.56
N LEU A 393 11.03 -15.87 -4.17
CA LEU A 393 11.63 -15.15 -5.29
C LEU A 393 12.96 -14.50 -4.89
N GLU A 394 13.02 -13.85 -3.73
CA GLU A 394 14.26 -13.25 -3.23
C GLU A 394 15.34 -14.32 -2.99
N SER A 395 14.97 -15.47 -2.44
CA SER A 395 15.87 -16.61 -2.23
C SER A 395 16.32 -17.26 -3.54
N ALA A 396 15.48 -17.21 -4.57
CA ALA A 396 15.82 -17.62 -5.93
C ALA A 396 16.68 -16.59 -6.68
N GLY A 397 16.99 -15.44 -6.08
CA GLY A 397 17.85 -14.40 -6.65
C GLY A 397 17.11 -13.26 -7.37
N PHE A 398 15.77 -13.21 -7.28
CA PHE A 398 14.94 -12.18 -7.89
C PHE A 398 14.43 -11.18 -6.84
N LYS A 399 14.96 -9.96 -6.86
CA LYS A 399 14.43 -8.84 -6.07
C LYS A 399 13.52 -7.97 -6.93
N LEU A 400 12.21 -8.10 -6.73
CA LEU A 400 11.20 -7.41 -7.53
C LEU A 400 10.57 -6.26 -6.74
N ASN A 401 10.12 -5.22 -7.44
CA ASN A 401 9.33 -4.16 -6.83
C ASN A 401 7.89 -4.63 -6.55
N ASN A 402 7.14 -3.85 -5.77
CA ASN A 402 5.77 -4.20 -5.40
C ASN A 402 4.85 -4.39 -6.62
N LYS A 403 5.03 -3.58 -7.67
CA LYS A 403 4.21 -3.67 -8.88
C LYS A 403 4.42 -5.00 -9.59
N LEU A 404 5.66 -5.48 -9.69
CA LEU A 404 5.98 -6.77 -10.27
C LEU A 404 5.49 -7.92 -9.40
N HIS A 405 5.62 -7.83 -8.06
CA HIS A 405 5.02 -8.83 -7.17
C HIS A 405 3.50 -8.93 -7.35
N GLN A 406 2.80 -7.81 -7.50
CA GLN A 406 1.36 -7.81 -7.78
C GLN A 406 1.04 -8.53 -9.10
N VAL A 407 1.82 -8.27 -10.16
CA VAL A 407 1.64 -8.95 -11.46
C VAL A 407 1.93 -10.44 -11.38
N VAL A 408 2.98 -10.84 -10.65
CA VAL A 408 3.32 -12.24 -10.43
C VAL A 408 2.17 -12.96 -9.73
N VAL A 409 1.71 -12.44 -8.59
CA VAL A 409 0.60 -13.08 -7.86
C VAL A 409 -0.66 -13.11 -8.72
N ALA A 410 -1.04 -12.00 -9.36
CA ALA A 410 -2.25 -11.95 -10.19
C ALA A 410 -2.23 -12.92 -11.38
N ARG A 411 -1.06 -13.37 -11.83
CA ARG A 411 -0.91 -14.27 -12.98
C ARG A 411 -0.74 -15.74 -12.58
N TYR A 412 -0.07 -16.02 -11.47
CA TYR A 412 0.35 -17.37 -11.10
C TYR A 412 -0.36 -17.92 -9.85
N ALA A 413 -1.04 -17.08 -9.07
CA ALA A 413 -1.85 -17.54 -7.96
C ALA A 413 -3.22 -18.03 -8.44
N ASP A 414 -3.74 -19.05 -7.79
CA ASP A 414 -5.07 -19.59 -8.00
C ASP A 414 -6.16 -18.73 -7.32
N ALA A 415 -7.42 -19.19 -7.37
CA ALA A 415 -8.55 -18.51 -6.76
C ALA A 415 -8.44 -18.38 -5.23
N ASP A 416 -7.70 -19.29 -4.59
CA ASP A 416 -7.43 -19.32 -3.16
C ASP A 416 -6.20 -18.47 -2.77
N MET A 417 -5.57 -17.81 -3.75
CA MET A 417 -4.33 -17.04 -3.60
C MET A 417 -3.09 -17.88 -3.27
N GLY A 418 -3.15 -19.18 -3.57
CA GLY A 418 -2.04 -20.12 -3.51
C GLY A 418 -1.34 -20.26 -4.86
N VAL A 419 -0.03 -20.43 -4.83
CA VAL A 419 0.82 -20.73 -5.99
C VAL A 419 1.33 -22.14 -5.82
N ASP A 420 0.90 -23.06 -6.67
CA ASP A 420 1.41 -24.43 -6.64
C ASP A 420 2.83 -24.53 -7.24
N PHE A 421 3.42 -25.72 -7.15
CA PHE A 421 4.81 -25.91 -7.60
C PHE A 421 4.97 -25.71 -9.12
N ASP A 422 3.98 -26.11 -9.95
CA ASP A 422 4.01 -25.86 -11.39
C ASP A 422 4.07 -24.35 -11.70
N ASN A 423 3.14 -23.58 -11.13
CA ASN A 423 3.07 -22.14 -11.36
C ASN A 423 4.29 -21.40 -10.80
N PHE A 424 4.85 -21.86 -9.67
CA PHE A 424 6.09 -21.32 -9.11
C PHE A 424 7.27 -21.46 -10.08
N VAL A 425 7.50 -22.67 -10.59
CA VAL A 425 8.60 -22.94 -11.53
C VAL A 425 8.36 -22.21 -12.84
N CYS A 426 7.13 -22.21 -13.37
CA CYS A 426 6.78 -21.49 -14.58
C CYS A 426 7.06 -19.97 -14.45
N CYS A 427 6.77 -19.39 -13.28
CA CYS A 427 7.09 -18.00 -12.98
C CYS A 427 8.60 -17.74 -13.01
N LEU A 428 9.39 -18.57 -12.33
CA LEU A 428 10.86 -18.42 -12.28
C LEU A 428 11.50 -18.57 -13.66
N VAL A 429 11.07 -19.56 -14.44
CA VAL A 429 11.53 -19.79 -15.81
C VAL A 429 11.24 -18.57 -16.69
N LYS A 430 10.03 -18.01 -16.63
CA LYS A 430 9.66 -16.81 -17.40
C LYS A 430 10.41 -15.57 -16.95
N LEU A 431 10.58 -15.36 -15.64
CA LEU A 431 11.38 -14.25 -15.13
C LEU A 431 12.83 -14.37 -15.62
N GLU A 432 13.44 -15.54 -15.50
CA GLU A 432 14.80 -15.79 -15.98
C GLU A 432 14.93 -15.52 -17.48
N ALA A 433 13.98 -16.00 -18.29
CA ALA A 433 13.96 -15.76 -19.74
C ALA A 433 13.91 -14.26 -20.06
N MET A 434 13.01 -13.50 -19.40
CA MET A 434 12.87 -12.06 -19.61
C MET A 434 14.13 -11.29 -19.23
N PHE A 435 14.75 -11.62 -18.08
CA PHE A 435 15.98 -10.96 -17.65
C PHE A 435 17.17 -11.31 -18.55
N ARG A 436 17.29 -12.55 -19.02
CA ARG A 436 18.33 -12.96 -19.98
C ARG A 436 18.17 -12.23 -21.32
N PHE A 437 16.95 -12.20 -21.84
CA PHE A 437 16.64 -11.52 -23.09
C PHE A 437 16.93 -10.02 -23.00
N PHE A 438 16.53 -9.36 -21.91
CA PHE A 438 16.85 -7.95 -21.69
C PHE A 438 18.37 -7.70 -21.63
N ARG A 439 19.13 -8.54 -20.90
CA ARG A 439 20.60 -8.43 -20.84
C ARG A 439 21.28 -8.64 -22.19
N SER A 440 20.77 -9.54 -23.03
CA SER A 440 21.30 -9.71 -24.39
C SER A 440 21.05 -8.50 -25.29
N MET A 441 20.01 -7.72 -24.99
CA MET A 441 19.65 -6.50 -25.72
C MET A 441 20.33 -5.23 -25.17
N ASP A 442 20.83 -5.27 -23.94
CA ASP A 442 21.53 -4.15 -23.27
C ASP A 442 22.94 -4.58 -22.81
N PRO A 443 23.90 -4.85 -23.73
CA PRO A 443 25.24 -5.30 -23.37
C PRO A 443 26.04 -4.24 -22.60
N GLU A 444 25.72 -2.96 -22.84
CA GLU A 444 26.39 -1.80 -22.25
C GLU A 444 25.84 -1.42 -20.87
N GLY A 445 24.74 -2.05 -20.43
CA GLY A 445 24.14 -1.79 -19.12
C GLY A 445 23.52 -0.41 -18.99
N THR A 446 22.97 0.13 -20.08
CA THR A 446 22.30 1.44 -20.14
C THR A 446 21.01 1.46 -19.32
N GLY A 447 20.44 0.30 -19.00
CA GLY A 447 19.15 0.15 -18.34
C GLY A 447 17.96 0.27 -19.29
N THR A 448 18.19 0.32 -20.61
CA THR A 448 17.15 0.41 -21.63
C THR A 448 17.42 -0.55 -22.80
N ALA A 449 16.36 -1.04 -23.44
CA ALA A 449 16.45 -1.90 -24.62
C ALA A 449 15.45 -1.42 -25.69
N VAL A 450 15.88 -1.40 -26.96
CA VAL A 450 15.07 -0.95 -28.09
C VAL A 450 14.65 -2.14 -28.94
N MET A 451 13.35 -2.31 -29.15
CA MET A 451 12.77 -3.39 -29.96
C MET A 451 11.95 -2.78 -31.09
N ASN A 452 12.11 -3.30 -32.31
CA ASN A 452 11.26 -2.95 -33.43
C ASN A 452 10.12 -3.97 -33.55
N LEU A 453 8.91 -3.49 -33.83
CA LEU A 453 7.80 -4.34 -34.28
C LEU A 453 8.06 -4.67 -35.74
N ALA A 454 8.60 -5.86 -36.00
CA ALA A 454 8.79 -6.38 -37.35
C ALA A 454 7.44 -6.65 -38.03
#